data_AF-A0A962E8C7-F1
#
_entry.id   AF-A0A962E8C7-F1
#
_cell.length_a   1.000
_cell.length_b   1.000
_cell.length_c   1.000
_cell.angle_alpha   90.00
_cell.angle_beta   90.00
_cell.angle_gamma   90.00
#
_symmetry.space_group_name_H-M   'P 1'
#
loop_
_entity.id
_entity.type
_entity.pdbx_description
1 polymer ?
#
loop_
_entity_poly.entity_id
_entity_poly.type
_entity_poly.pdbx_seq_one_letter_code
_entity_poly.pdbx_strand_id
1 'polypeptide(L)'
;MSLQLSEHLPRVLPSPLDQFLVITEIDDASALVGPLFKRKFGDPPPDFPRHLVAFYRFEDGRHGLLGYSHMRPFGDVYLSGGSCTDGNVYRAMKAEHQHALQQAGGIWFYILKYAFERYQDCCDAFFGHCGDPRALEVALAAGFEQTETEHVIVNWHKQLHPVVKRALTAKVVALGPF
;
A
#
# COMPACT_ATOMS: atom_id res chain seq x y z
N MET A 1 21.87 -22.55 9.65
CA MET A 1 21.23 -21.32 10.13
C MET A 1 19.79 -21.36 9.62
N SER A 2 18.86 -21.79 10.47
CA SER A 2 17.50 -22.11 10.06
C SER A 2 16.71 -20.82 9.84
N LEU A 3 16.27 -20.56 8.61
CA LEU A 3 15.30 -19.51 8.31
C LEU A 3 13.99 -19.87 9.01
N GLN A 4 13.68 -19.23 10.13
CA GLN A 4 12.32 -19.21 10.68
C GLN A 4 11.48 -18.30 9.78
N LEU A 5 11.04 -18.81 8.64
CA LEU A 5 9.90 -18.24 7.91
C LEU A 5 8.63 -18.76 8.59
N SER A 6 8.23 -18.12 9.69
CA SER A 6 6.88 -18.31 10.24
C SER A 6 6.31 -17.01 10.78
N GLU A 7 6.29 -15.97 9.95
CA GLU A 7 5.21 -14.99 10.02
C GLU A 7 4.22 -15.37 8.91
N HIS A 8 2.96 -15.61 9.27
CA HIS A 8 1.93 -15.90 8.28
C HIS A 8 1.74 -14.65 7.42
N LEU A 9 2.12 -14.73 6.14
CA LEU A 9 1.87 -13.63 5.21
C LEU A 9 0.35 -13.41 5.08
N PRO A 10 -0.12 -12.15 5.16
CA PRO A 10 -1.52 -11.83 4.95
C PRO A 10 -2.05 -12.41 3.64
N ARG A 11 -3.08 -13.26 3.71
CA ARG A 11 -3.76 -13.78 2.53
C ARG A 11 -4.93 -12.86 2.16
N VAL A 12 -4.61 -11.75 1.50
CA VAL A 12 -5.60 -10.73 1.11
C VAL A 12 -6.06 -10.83 -0.35
N LEU A 13 -5.32 -11.56 -1.18
CA LEU A 13 -5.67 -11.75 -2.58
C LEU A 13 -6.71 -12.89 -2.70
N PRO A 14 -7.92 -12.63 -3.25
CA PRO A 14 -8.87 -13.67 -3.55
C PRO A 14 -8.47 -14.44 -4.81
N SER A 15 -9.06 -15.61 -5.01
CA SER A 15 -9.03 -16.27 -6.32
C SER A 15 -9.83 -15.45 -7.35
N PRO A 16 -9.38 -15.34 -8.62
CA PRO A 16 -8.18 -15.96 -9.18
C PRO A 16 -6.90 -15.11 -9.03
N LEU A 17 -6.95 -13.95 -8.37
CA LEU A 17 -5.80 -13.04 -8.29
C LEU A 17 -4.57 -13.68 -7.65
N ASP A 18 -4.76 -14.53 -6.64
CA ASP A 18 -3.68 -15.23 -5.95
C ASP A 18 -2.88 -16.21 -6.84
N GLN A 19 -3.40 -16.54 -8.03
CA GLN A 19 -2.72 -17.38 -9.01
C GLN A 19 -1.64 -16.62 -9.79
N PHE A 20 -1.82 -15.32 -10.00
CA PHE A 20 -0.92 -14.51 -10.86
C PHE A 20 -0.39 -13.24 -10.18
N LEU A 21 -0.81 -12.93 -8.96
CA LEU A 21 -0.29 -11.83 -8.15
C LEU A 21 0.39 -12.34 -6.88
N VAL A 22 1.36 -11.58 -6.39
CA VAL A 22 1.97 -11.73 -5.07
C VAL A 22 2.11 -10.36 -4.46
N ILE A 23 1.78 -10.21 -3.18
CA ILE A 23 2.08 -9.01 -2.41
C ILE A 23 2.98 -9.43 -1.25
N THR A 24 4.06 -8.69 -1.04
CA THR A 24 5.00 -8.95 0.06
C THR A 24 5.62 -7.64 0.54
N GLU A 25 6.18 -7.70 1.73
CA GLU A 25 7.08 -6.70 2.29
C GLU A 25 8.54 -7.03 1.91
N ILE A 26 9.35 -6.00 1.66
CA ILE A 26 10.82 -6.08 1.53
C ILE A 26 11.49 -4.99 2.36
N ASP A 27 12.73 -5.23 2.79
CA ASP A 27 13.48 -4.30 3.64
C ASP A 27 14.20 -3.20 2.86
N ASP A 28 14.68 -3.50 1.64
CA ASP A 28 15.33 -2.55 0.74
C ASP A 28 14.68 -2.60 -0.64
N ALA A 29 14.10 -1.47 -1.04
CA ALA A 29 13.42 -1.31 -2.32
C ALA A 29 14.26 -0.59 -3.38
N SER A 30 15.49 -0.16 -3.07
CA SER A 30 16.28 0.74 -3.92
C SER A 30 16.51 0.19 -5.32
N ALA A 31 16.98 -1.07 -5.43
CA ALA A 31 17.24 -1.68 -6.72
C ALA A 31 15.96 -2.03 -7.50
N LEU A 32 14.93 -2.50 -6.78
CA LEU A 32 13.70 -3.02 -7.38
C LEU A 32 12.72 -1.91 -7.77
N VAL A 33 12.46 -0.98 -6.85
CA VAL A 33 11.44 0.07 -6.95
C VAL A 33 12.03 1.39 -7.43
N GLY A 34 13.33 1.62 -7.23
CA GLY A 34 14.04 2.85 -7.61
C GLY A 34 13.68 3.39 -9.00
N PRO A 35 13.76 2.57 -10.07
CA PRO A 35 13.40 3.04 -11.42
C PRO A 35 11.92 3.44 -11.57
N LEU A 36 11.00 2.78 -10.87
CA LEU A 36 9.58 3.11 -10.87
C LEU A 36 9.34 4.41 -10.09
N PHE A 37 9.89 4.51 -8.88
CA PHE A 37 9.70 5.65 -7.99
C PHE A 37 10.25 6.93 -8.64
N LYS A 38 11.47 6.88 -9.20
CA LYS A 38 12.08 8.01 -9.91
C LYS A 38 11.24 8.47 -11.10
N ARG A 39 10.64 7.54 -11.85
CA ARG A 39 9.74 7.89 -12.97
C ARG A 39 8.45 8.58 -12.50
N LYS A 40 7.94 8.22 -11.33
CA LYS A 40 6.65 8.69 -10.80
C LYS A 40 6.76 9.96 -9.98
N PHE A 41 7.83 10.10 -9.22
CA PHE A 41 8.00 11.16 -8.22
C PHE A 41 9.27 11.98 -8.42
N GLY A 42 10.21 11.56 -9.28
CA GLY A 42 11.48 12.26 -9.50
C GLY A 42 12.59 11.89 -8.50
N ASP A 43 12.23 11.25 -7.38
CA ASP A 43 13.11 10.93 -6.25
C ASP A 43 13.41 9.42 -6.14
N PRO A 44 14.37 9.01 -5.30
CA PRO A 44 14.48 7.61 -4.86
C PRO A 44 13.32 7.25 -3.90
N PRO A 45 12.98 5.95 -3.76
CA PRO A 45 12.09 5.50 -2.70
C PRO A 45 12.70 5.81 -1.32
N PRO A 46 11.89 5.84 -0.23
CA PRO A 46 12.39 5.92 1.12
C PRO A 46 13.54 4.93 1.38
N ASP A 47 14.53 5.32 2.17
CA ASP A 47 15.73 4.54 2.49
C ASP A 47 15.60 3.77 3.82
N PHE A 48 14.37 3.56 4.29
CA PHE A 48 14.04 2.85 5.51
C PHE A 48 12.94 1.79 5.27
N PRO A 49 12.92 0.70 6.07
CA PRO A 49 12.14 -0.52 5.77
C PRO A 49 10.62 -0.32 5.64
N ARG A 50 9.92 -1.44 5.38
CA ARG A 50 8.45 -1.56 5.19
C ARG A 50 7.97 -1.13 3.82
N HIS A 51 8.66 -1.62 2.81
CA HIS A 51 8.30 -1.48 1.42
C HIS A 51 7.33 -2.59 1.02
N LEU A 52 6.08 -2.23 0.74
CA LEU A 52 5.11 -3.18 0.21
C LEU A 52 5.17 -3.18 -1.31
N VAL A 53 5.42 -4.34 -1.89
CA VAL A 53 5.52 -4.54 -3.34
C VAL A 53 4.50 -5.57 -3.80
N ALA A 54 3.92 -5.30 -4.96
CA ALA A 54 3.07 -6.23 -5.68
C ALA A 54 3.76 -6.69 -6.96
N PHE A 55 3.86 -8.00 -7.15
CA PHE A 55 4.38 -8.62 -8.35
C PHE A 55 3.29 -9.28 -9.19
N TYR A 56 3.41 -9.14 -10.50
CA TYR A 56 2.69 -9.95 -11.48
C TYR A 56 3.58 -11.10 -11.97
N ARG A 57 3.04 -12.32 -11.96
CA ARG A 57 3.68 -13.52 -12.50
C ARG A 57 3.34 -13.67 -13.98
N PHE A 58 4.35 -13.56 -14.84
CA PHE A 58 4.24 -13.86 -16.26
C PHE A 58 4.28 -15.38 -16.49
N GLU A 59 3.72 -15.84 -17.60
CA GLU A 59 3.69 -17.28 -17.95
C GLU A 59 5.10 -17.87 -18.17
N ASP A 60 6.06 -17.04 -18.55
CA ASP A 60 7.47 -17.41 -18.70
C ASP A 60 8.23 -17.49 -17.35
N GLY A 61 7.52 -17.32 -16.23
CA GLY A 61 8.06 -17.38 -14.88
C GLY A 61 8.70 -16.07 -14.39
N ARG A 62 8.81 -15.03 -15.23
CA ARG A 62 9.30 -13.72 -14.78
C ARG A 62 8.30 -13.05 -13.84
N HIS A 63 8.82 -12.17 -13.00
CA HIS A 63 8.02 -11.32 -12.11
C HIS A 63 8.17 -9.85 -12.53
N GLY A 64 7.06 -9.17 -12.76
CA GLY A 64 7.03 -7.72 -12.99
C GLY A 64 6.57 -6.98 -11.75
N LEU A 65 7.27 -5.92 -11.35
CA LEU A 65 6.82 -5.02 -10.29
C LEU A 65 5.58 -4.27 -10.77
N LEU A 66 4.41 -4.62 -10.25
CA LEU A 66 3.12 -4.06 -10.65
C LEU A 66 2.73 -2.86 -9.79
N GLY A 67 3.07 -2.88 -8.50
CA GLY A 67 2.71 -1.82 -7.57
C GLY A 67 3.64 -1.74 -6.37
N TYR A 68 3.63 -0.57 -5.74
CA TYR A 68 4.45 -0.23 -4.58
C TYR A 68 3.68 0.68 -3.64
N SER A 69 3.90 0.53 -2.33
CA SER A 69 3.51 1.50 -1.29
C SER A 69 4.49 1.43 -0.13
N HIS A 70 4.71 2.56 0.54
CA HIS A 70 5.50 2.61 1.77
C HIS A 70 4.60 2.72 2.99
N MET A 71 4.97 2.05 4.09
CA MET A 71 4.27 2.09 5.38
C MET A 71 5.24 2.52 6.48
N ARG A 72 5.15 3.78 6.90
CA ARG A 72 6.05 4.37 7.91
C ARG A 72 5.38 4.41 9.29
N PRO A 73 5.95 3.77 10.33
CA PRO A 73 5.52 3.98 11.71
C PRO A 73 5.73 5.45 12.14
N PHE A 74 4.75 6.02 12.85
CA PHE A 74 4.80 7.38 13.38
C PHE A 74 4.14 7.48 14.77
N GLY A 75 4.83 6.93 15.77
CA GLY A 75 4.23 6.67 17.08
C GLY A 75 3.11 5.66 16.94
N ASP A 76 1.90 6.02 17.35
CA ASP A 76 0.74 5.11 17.42
C ASP A 76 0.01 4.92 16.08
N VAL A 77 0.53 5.46 14.98
CA VAL A 77 -0.10 5.39 13.65
C VAL A 77 0.90 4.92 12.60
N TYR A 78 0.39 4.43 11.46
CA TYR A 78 1.18 4.29 10.24
C TYR A 78 0.83 5.38 9.24
N LEU A 79 1.85 5.86 8.52
CA LEU A 79 1.71 6.72 7.37
C LEU A 79 1.87 5.87 6.11
N SER A 80 0.83 5.83 5.29
CA SER A 80 0.82 5.21 3.97
C SER A 80 1.14 6.27 2.92
N GLY A 81 2.30 6.15 2.28
CA GLY A 81 2.81 7.14 1.33
C GLY A 81 3.59 6.54 0.16
N GLY A 82 3.93 7.38 -0.82
CA GLY A 82 4.75 6.99 -1.98
C GLY A 82 4.13 5.92 -2.87
N SER A 83 2.81 5.73 -2.82
CA SER A 83 2.13 4.64 -3.54
C SER A 83 2.12 4.86 -5.04
N CYS A 84 2.51 3.84 -5.82
CA CYS A 84 2.49 3.93 -7.27
C CYS A 84 2.32 2.57 -7.96
N THR A 85 1.92 2.61 -9.23
CA THR A 85 1.77 1.43 -10.09
C THR A 85 2.62 1.53 -11.34
N ASP A 86 3.12 0.39 -11.82
CA ASP A 86 3.82 0.33 -13.09
C ASP A 86 2.85 0.04 -14.25
N GLY A 87 2.48 1.11 -14.96
CA GLY A 87 1.61 1.02 -16.14
C GLY A 87 2.19 0.18 -17.29
N ASN A 88 3.52 0.00 -17.37
CA ASN A 88 4.14 -0.87 -18.38
C ASN A 88 3.88 -2.34 -18.04
N VAL A 89 4.09 -2.72 -16.77
CA VAL A 89 3.78 -4.08 -16.31
C VAL A 89 2.29 -4.34 -16.45
N TYR A 90 1.45 -3.39 -16.03
CA TYR A 90 0.00 -3.50 -16.17
C TYR A 90 -0.42 -3.76 -17.63
N ARG A 91 0.10 -2.99 -18.60
CA ARG A 91 -0.21 -3.17 -20.03
C ARG A 91 0.33 -4.50 -20.59
N ALA A 92 1.41 -5.02 -20.05
CA ALA A 92 1.98 -6.30 -20.46
C ALA A 92 1.25 -7.52 -19.86
N MET A 93 0.36 -7.32 -18.87
CA MET A 93 -0.49 -8.39 -18.35
C MET A 93 -1.45 -8.89 -19.44
N LYS A 94 -1.83 -10.16 -19.36
CA LYS A 94 -2.95 -10.69 -20.14
C LYS A 94 -4.23 -9.87 -19.90
N ALA A 95 -5.04 -9.71 -20.94
CA ALA A 95 -6.30 -8.97 -20.85
C ALA A 95 -7.25 -9.55 -19.78
N GLU A 96 -7.30 -10.87 -19.63
CA GLU A 96 -8.09 -11.55 -18.60
C GLU A 96 -7.62 -11.20 -17.18
N HIS A 97 -6.31 -11.13 -16.94
CA HIS A 97 -5.75 -10.74 -15.64
C HIS A 97 -5.97 -9.25 -15.35
N GLN A 98 -5.86 -8.38 -16.37
CA GLN A 98 -6.18 -6.95 -16.25
C GLN A 98 -7.65 -6.76 -15.85
N HIS A 99 -8.56 -7.45 -16.54
CA HIS A 99 -10.00 -7.37 -16.26
C HIS A 99 -10.32 -7.87 -14.85
N ALA A 100 -9.79 -9.05 -14.46
CA ALA A 100 -9.99 -9.59 -13.12
C ALA A 100 -9.48 -8.62 -12.04
N LEU A 101 -8.30 -8.02 -12.24
CA LEU A 101 -7.74 -7.04 -11.31
C LEU A 101 -8.57 -5.75 -11.23
N GLN A 102 -9.08 -5.25 -12.35
CA GLN A 102 -9.96 -4.08 -12.39
C GLN A 102 -11.27 -4.33 -11.64
N GLN A 103 -11.93 -5.46 -11.91
CA GLN A 103 -13.18 -5.84 -11.23
C GLN A 103 -12.99 -5.99 -9.71
N ALA A 104 -11.79 -6.38 -9.29
CA ALA A 104 -11.45 -6.57 -7.90
C ALA A 104 -10.96 -5.29 -7.18
N GLY A 105 -10.98 -4.13 -7.84
CA GLY A 105 -10.61 -2.83 -7.24
C GLY A 105 -9.18 -2.35 -7.52
N GLY A 106 -8.40 -3.11 -8.29
CA GLY A 106 -7.04 -2.74 -8.70
C GLY A 106 -5.95 -3.14 -7.69
N ILE A 107 -4.68 -3.01 -8.09
CA ILE A 107 -3.57 -3.55 -7.28
C ILE A 107 -3.33 -2.76 -6.00
N TRP A 108 -3.50 -1.44 -6.03
CA TRP A 108 -3.23 -0.62 -4.86
C TRP A 108 -4.26 -0.85 -3.75
N PHE A 109 -5.52 -1.14 -4.09
CA PHE A 109 -6.52 -1.62 -3.14
C PHE A 109 -6.00 -2.82 -2.34
N TYR A 110 -5.43 -3.83 -3.01
CA TYR A 110 -4.91 -5.02 -2.32
C TYR A 110 -3.61 -4.77 -1.56
N ILE A 111 -2.77 -3.83 -2.00
CA ILE A 111 -1.60 -3.40 -1.19
C ILE A 111 -2.08 -2.76 0.11
N LEU A 112 -3.14 -1.94 0.08
CA LEU A 112 -3.73 -1.36 1.30
C LEU A 112 -4.33 -2.45 2.20
N LYS A 113 -5.11 -3.38 1.64
CA LYS A 113 -5.64 -4.51 2.42
C LYS A 113 -4.52 -5.35 3.06
N TYR A 114 -3.43 -5.60 2.32
CA TYR A 114 -2.26 -6.28 2.87
C TYR A 114 -1.68 -5.49 4.05
N ALA A 115 -1.51 -4.17 3.91
CA ALA A 115 -0.97 -3.32 4.95
C ALA A 115 -1.83 -3.30 6.22
N PHE A 116 -3.15 -3.20 6.06
CA PHE A 116 -4.08 -3.21 7.18
C PHE A 116 -4.00 -4.53 7.93
N GLU A 117 -4.06 -5.65 7.22
CA GLU A 117 -3.98 -6.97 7.85
C GLU A 117 -2.62 -7.19 8.55
N ARG A 118 -1.54 -6.74 7.91
CA ARG A 118 -0.15 -6.88 8.40
C ARG A 118 0.13 -6.08 9.67
N TYR A 119 -0.42 -4.87 9.76
CA TYR A 119 -0.02 -3.88 10.77
C TYR A 119 -1.14 -3.46 11.73
N GLN A 120 -2.34 -4.02 11.62
CA GLN A 120 -3.48 -3.67 12.49
C GLN A 120 -3.16 -3.74 13.99
N ASP A 121 -2.32 -4.68 14.41
CA ASP A 121 -1.95 -4.83 15.82
C ASP A 121 -0.79 -3.90 16.23
N CYS A 122 -0.11 -3.27 15.27
CA CYS A 122 1.03 -2.39 15.51
C CYS A 122 0.67 -0.90 15.63
N CYS A 123 -0.58 -0.52 15.37
CA CYS A 123 -1.01 0.87 15.41
C CYS A 123 -2.50 1.02 15.73
N ASP A 124 -2.90 2.26 16.02
CA ASP A 124 -4.28 2.64 16.29
C ASP A 124 -5.02 3.13 15.04
N ALA A 125 -4.28 3.56 14.01
CA ALA A 125 -4.83 3.98 12.73
C ALA A 125 -3.78 3.99 11.61
N PHE A 126 -4.27 4.04 10.38
CA PHE A 126 -3.47 4.33 9.19
C PHE A 126 -3.86 5.70 8.64
N PHE A 127 -2.89 6.53 8.32
CA PHE A 127 -3.09 7.82 7.67
C PHE A 127 -2.47 7.82 6.28
N GLY A 128 -3.09 8.56 5.35
CA GLY A 128 -2.56 8.79 4.01
C GLY A 128 -2.66 10.26 3.64
N HIS A 129 -1.78 10.71 2.75
CA HIS A 129 -1.88 12.02 2.10
C HIS A 129 -2.21 11.80 0.61
N CYS A 130 -3.45 12.08 0.21
CA CYS A 130 -4.01 11.73 -1.08
C CYS A 130 -4.61 12.95 -1.78
N GLY A 131 -3.85 13.54 -2.71
CA GLY A 131 -4.30 14.65 -3.56
C GLY A 131 -4.84 14.26 -4.94
N ASP A 132 -4.65 13.01 -5.36
CA ASP A 132 -5.18 12.52 -6.64
C ASP A 132 -6.61 11.97 -6.44
N PRO A 133 -7.62 12.49 -7.15
CA PRO A 133 -9.01 12.07 -6.98
C PRO A 133 -9.25 10.58 -7.26
N ARG A 134 -8.54 10.01 -8.25
CA ARG A 134 -8.68 8.59 -8.59
C ARG A 134 -8.05 7.70 -7.53
N ALA A 135 -6.92 8.13 -6.96
CA ALA A 135 -6.32 7.47 -5.81
C ALA A 135 -7.27 7.53 -4.60
N LEU A 136 -7.90 8.67 -4.37
CA LEU A 136 -8.85 8.82 -3.27
C LEU A 136 -10.01 7.80 -3.38
N GLU A 137 -10.58 7.59 -4.56
CA GLU A 137 -11.63 6.56 -4.78
C GLU A 137 -11.16 5.17 -4.32
N VAL A 138 -9.94 4.77 -4.67
CA VAL A 138 -9.36 3.47 -4.27
C VAL A 138 -9.12 3.41 -2.77
N ALA A 139 -8.61 4.49 -2.17
CA ALA A 139 -8.34 4.54 -0.74
C ALA A 139 -9.64 4.44 0.08
N LEU A 140 -10.69 5.15 -0.32
CA LEU A 140 -12.01 5.07 0.30
C LEU A 140 -12.59 3.66 0.19
N ALA A 141 -12.52 3.04 -1.00
CA ALA A 141 -12.96 1.66 -1.18
C ALA A 141 -12.17 0.67 -0.30
N ALA A 142 -10.89 0.94 -0.05
CA ALA A 142 -10.06 0.12 0.84
C ALA A 142 -10.42 0.26 2.32
N GLY A 143 -11.12 1.33 2.73
CA GLY A 143 -11.56 1.56 4.11
C GLY A 143 -10.99 2.82 4.76
N PHE A 144 -10.35 3.71 3.99
CA PHE A 144 -10.09 5.06 4.46
C PHE A 144 -11.38 5.89 4.48
N GLU A 145 -11.40 6.91 5.34
CA GLU A 145 -12.36 8.01 5.35
C GLU A 145 -11.60 9.34 5.20
N GLN A 146 -12.27 10.36 4.67
CA GLN A 146 -11.73 11.72 4.62
C GLN A 146 -11.75 12.35 6.00
N THR A 147 -10.68 13.08 6.33
CA THR A 147 -10.69 13.97 7.49
C THR A 147 -11.18 15.37 7.08
N GLU A 148 -11.35 16.27 8.06
CA GLU A 148 -11.63 17.68 7.81
C GLU A 148 -10.44 18.42 7.17
N THR A 149 -9.24 17.85 7.23
CA THR A 149 -8.05 18.43 6.61
C THR A 149 -7.89 17.93 5.18
N GLU A 150 -7.72 18.87 4.26
CA GLU A 150 -7.54 18.59 2.83
C GLU A 150 -6.41 17.57 2.59
N HIS A 151 -6.67 16.62 1.70
CA HIS A 151 -5.79 15.50 1.33
C HIS A 151 -5.46 14.49 2.45
N VAL A 152 -5.78 14.76 3.71
CA VAL A 152 -5.53 13.81 4.80
C VAL A 152 -6.71 12.86 4.92
N ILE A 153 -6.41 11.57 4.76
CA ILE A 153 -7.35 10.46 4.92
C ILE A 153 -6.90 9.54 6.04
N VAL A 154 -7.84 8.84 6.69
CA VAL A 154 -7.56 7.95 7.81
C VAL A 154 -8.36 6.65 7.74
N ASN A 155 -7.78 5.53 8.12
CA ASN A 155 -8.50 4.29 8.38
C ASN A 155 -8.45 4.03 9.90
N TRP A 156 -9.61 4.15 10.56
CA TRP A 156 -9.80 3.76 11.95
C TRP A 156 -10.24 2.30 12.04
N HIS A 157 -9.28 1.38 11.98
CA HIS A 157 -9.58 -0.06 12.11
C HIS A 157 -9.91 -0.46 13.56
N LYS A 158 -9.50 0.36 14.54
CA LYS A 158 -9.85 0.19 15.96
C LYS A 158 -10.95 1.17 16.40
N GLN A 159 -11.77 0.73 17.34
CA GLN A 159 -12.70 1.61 18.04
C GLN A 159 -11.93 2.46 19.06
N LEU A 160 -11.76 3.75 18.77
CA LEU A 160 -11.05 4.70 19.63
C LEU A 160 -11.99 5.79 20.16
N HIS A 161 -11.67 6.31 21.34
CA HIS A 161 -12.40 7.45 21.90
C HIS A 161 -12.25 8.70 21.00
N PRO A 162 -13.29 9.54 20.80
CA PRO A 162 -13.20 10.70 19.92
C PRO A 162 -12.07 11.68 20.24
N VAL A 163 -11.72 11.83 21.52
CA VAL A 163 -10.57 12.65 21.95
C VAL A 163 -9.25 12.11 21.38
N VAL A 164 -9.07 10.79 21.36
CA VAL A 164 -7.86 10.14 20.82
C VAL A 164 -7.80 10.32 19.31
N LYS A 165 -8.92 10.09 18.60
CA LYS A 165 -8.99 10.32 17.14
C LYS A 165 -8.57 11.74 16.77
N ARG A 166 -9.10 12.75 17.46
CA ARG A 166 -8.72 14.17 17.24
C ARG A 166 -7.24 14.43 17.51
N ALA A 167 -6.67 13.87 18.59
CA ALA A 167 -5.26 14.03 18.91
C ALA A 167 -4.34 13.40 17.86
N LEU A 168 -4.67 12.19 17.39
CA LEU A 168 -3.92 11.50 16.34
C LEU A 168 -3.99 12.25 15.00
N THR A 169 -5.19 12.72 14.61
CA THR A 169 -5.34 13.54 13.40
C THR A 169 -4.51 14.82 13.50
N ALA A 170 -4.61 15.57 14.62
CA ALA A 170 -3.83 16.80 14.80
C ALA A 170 -2.31 16.55 14.73
N LYS A 171 -1.84 15.42 15.30
CA LYS A 171 -0.44 15.01 15.25
C LYS A 171 0.03 14.76 13.81
N VAL A 172 -0.78 14.08 12.99
CA VAL A 172 -0.44 13.80 11.58
C VAL A 172 -0.53 15.08 10.74
N VAL A 173 -1.54 15.91 10.94
CA VAL A 173 -1.67 17.20 10.22
C VAL A 173 -0.47 18.11 10.49
N ALA A 174 0.04 18.15 11.72
CA ALA A 174 1.22 18.94 12.08
C ALA A 174 2.51 18.48 11.38
N LEU A 175 2.56 17.26 10.85
CA LEU A 175 3.69 16.76 10.06
C LEU A 175 3.75 17.40 8.66
N GLY A 176 2.60 17.76 8.09
CA GLY A 176 2.48 18.19 6.69
C GLY A 176 2.44 17.01 5.70
N PRO A 177 2.67 17.27 4.39
CA PRO A 177 2.75 16.21 3.38
C PRO A 177 3.86 15.19 3.68
N PHE A 178 3.58 13.91 3.41
CA PHE A 178 4.48 12.78 3.66
C PHE A 178 4.39 11.72 2.56
#